data_AF-Q2JCL0-F1
#
_entry.id   AF-Q2JCL0-F1
#
_cell.length_a   1.000
_cell.length_b   1.000
_cell.length_c   1.000
_cell.angle_alpha   90.00
_cell.angle_beta   90.00
_cell.angle_gamma   90.00
#
_symmetry.space_group_name_H-M   'P 1'
#
loop_
_entity.id
_entity.type
_entity.pdbx_description
1 polymer ?
#
loop_
_entity_poly.entity_id
_entity_poly.type
_entity_poly.pdbx_seq_one_letter_code
_entity_poly.pdbx_strand_id
1 'polypeptide(L)'
;MEPSREEIVTWCQEYVAGLLEIPAEEVDPDADFDRLGIDSALAVSLLIEVEERYGVDLPPEALFENPNLNAVATYLHTQLPRHVA
;
A
#
# COMPACT_ATOMS: atom_id res chain seq x y z
N MET A 1 -6.92 6.74 16.45
CA MET A 1 -6.75 5.27 16.51
C MET A 1 -5.78 4.95 15.40
N GLU A 2 -4.66 4.31 15.71
CA GLU A 2 -3.69 3.89 14.69
C GLU A 2 -4.37 2.83 13.80
N PRO A 3 -4.31 2.95 12.46
CA PRO A 3 -4.92 1.98 11.57
C PRO A 3 -4.21 0.62 11.75
N SER A 4 -5.00 -0.43 11.88
CA SER A 4 -4.46 -1.79 11.90
C SER A 4 -3.86 -2.15 10.54
N ARG A 5 -2.91 -3.10 10.53
CA ARG A 5 -2.34 -3.62 9.28
C ARG A 5 -3.43 -4.08 8.29
N GLU A 6 -4.49 -4.72 8.79
CA GLU A 6 -5.60 -5.20 7.96
C GLU A 6 -6.37 -4.04 7.30
N GLU A 7 -6.57 -2.93 8.01
CA GLU A 7 -7.17 -1.72 7.44
C GLU A 7 -6.28 -1.10 6.35
N ILE A 8 -4.96 -1.10 6.54
CA ILE A 8 -4.01 -0.60 5.53
C ILE A 8 -4.04 -1.47 4.29
N VAL A 9 -4.01 -2.81 4.43
CA VAL A 9 -4.11 -3.74 3.30
C VAL A 9 -5.42 -3.52 2.55
N THR A 10 -6.54 -3.49 3.26
CA THR A 10 -7.87 -3.30 2.66
C THR A 10 -7.92 -2.00 1.87
N TRP A 11 -7.41 -0.92 2.46
CA TRP A 11 -7.40 0.37 1.80
C TRP A 11 -6.50 0.37 0.55
N CYS A 12 -5.28 -0.18 0.63
CA CYS A 12 -4.39 -0.25 -0.53
C CYS A 12 -5.00 -1.11 -1.64
N GLN A 13 -5.68 -2.19 -1.28
CA GLN A 13 -6.38 -3.09 -2.20
C GLN A 13 -7.52 -2.35 -2.92
N GLU A 14 -8.36 -1.60 -2.20
CA GLU A 14 -9.41 -0.77 -2.79
C GLU A 14 -8.85 0.32 -3.71
N TYR A 15 -7.76 0.98 -3.29
CA TYR A 15 -7.11 2.01 -4.10
C TYR A 15 -6.57 1.45 -5.42
N VAL A 16 -5.81 0.36 -5.35
CA VAL A 16 -5.26 -0.33 -6.53
C VAL A 16 -6.37 -0.85 -7.44
N ALA A 17 -7.42 -1.44 -6.88
CA ALA A 17 -8.55 -1.92 -7.65
C ALA A 17 -9.24 -0.79 -8.42
N GLY A 18 -9.37 0.38 -7.80
CA GLY A 18 -9.87 1.59 -8.45
C GLY A 18 -8.99 2.08 -9.60
N LEU A 19 -7.66 1.95 -9.48
CA LEU A 19 -6.73 2.31 -10.56
C LEU A 19 -6.76 1.32 -11.72
N LEU A 20 -6.94 0.03 -11.43
CA LEU A 20 -7.00 -1.05 -12.41
C LEU A 20 -8.40 -1.23 -13.02
N GLU A 21 -9.41 -0.49 -12.53
CA GLU A 21 -10.82 -0.60 -12.93
C GLU A 21 -11.39 -2.02 -12.74
N ILE A 22 -10.94 -2.72 -11.70
CA ILE A 22 -11.40 -4.08 -11.35
C ILE A 22 -12.02 -4.11 -9.94
N PRO A 23 -12.78 -5.15 -9.57
CA PRO A 23 -13.26 -5.33 -8.21
C PRO A 23 -12.10 -5.51 -7.21
N ALA A 24 -12.21 -4.93 -6.01
CA ALA A 24 -11.20 -5.09 -4.97
C ALA A 24 -10.97 -6.55 -4.58
N GLU A 25 -12.00 -7.39 -4.64
CA GLU A 25 -11.91 -8.84 -4.42
C GLU A 25 -11.03 -9.60 -5.43
N GLU A 26 -10.77 -9.03 -6.60
CA GLU A 26 -9.86 -9.61 -7.60
C GLU A 26 -8.39 -9.22 -7.37
N VAL A 27 -8.14 -8.22 -6.52
CA VAL A 27 -6.78 -7.81 -6.15
C VAL A 27 -6.30 -8.70 -5.01
N ASP A 28 -5.44 -9.66 -5.33
CA ASP A 28 -4.78 -10.51 -4.34
C ASP A 28 -3.66 -9.72 -3.63
N PRO A 29 -3.76 -9.46 -2.31
CA PRO A 29 -2.76 -8.67 -1.59
C PRO A 29 -1.42 -9.39 -1.40
N ASP A 30 -1.35 -10.70 -1.64
CA ASP A 30 -0.12 -11.50 -1.61
C ASP A 30 0.52 -11.64 -3.01
N ALA A 31 -0.18 -11.23 -4.08
CA ALA A 31 0.37 -11.25 -5.41
C ALA A 31 1.35 -10.09 -5.65
N ASP A 32 2.44 -10.40 -6.36
CA ASP A 32 3.40 -9.39 -6.76
C ASP A 32 2.76 -8.33 -7.67
N PHE A 33 3.21 -7.08 -7.56
CA PHE A 33 2.75 -5.95 -8.37
C PHE A 33 2.82 -6.24 -9.87
N ASP A 34 3.91 -6.83 -10.35
CA ASP A 34 4.04 -7.27 -11.74
C ASP A 34 2.94 -8.26 -12.18
N ARG A 35 2.51 -9.15 -11.28
CA ARG A 35 1.46 -10.14 -11.58
C ARG A 35 0.07 -9.53 -11.57
N LEU A 36 -0.14 -8.50 -10.76
CA LEU A 36 -1.38 -7.71 -10.68
C LEU A 36 -1.50 -6.70 -11.82
N GLY A 37 -0.45 -6.50 -12.63
CA GLY A 37 -0.42 -5.47 -13.67
C GLY A 37 -0.20 -4.06 -13.11
N ILE A 38 0.39 -3.97 -11.91
CA ILE A 38 0.77 -2.71 -11.29
C ILE A 38 2.14 -2.31 -11.81
N ASP A 39 2.17 -1.34 -12.71
CA ASP A 39 3.41 -0.73 -13.20
C ASP A 39 4.02 0.22 -12.16
N SER A 40 5.27 0.63 -12.37
CA SER A 40 5.98 1.59 -11.50
C SER A 40 5.21 2.89 -11.28
N ALA A 41 4.45 3.36 -12.27
CA ALA A 41 3.64 4.57 -12.13
C ALA A 41 2.51 4.39 -11.12
N LEU A 42 1.80 3.25 -11.16
CA LEU A 42 0.72 2.93 -10.23
C LEU A 42 1.26 2.70 -8.82
N ALA A 43 2.42 2.05 -8.70
CA ALA A 43 3.09 1.87 -7.42
C ALA A 43 3.48 3.21 -6.78
N VAL A 44 4.01 4.15 -7.57
CA VAL A 44 4.33 5.51 -7.09
C VAL A 44 3.06 6.28 -6.71
N SER A 45 1.96 6.14 -7.46
CA SER A 45 0.67 6.73 -7.07
C SER A 45 0.15 6.19 -5.74
N LEU A 46 0.26 4.87 -5.51
CA LEU A 46 -0.07 4.27 -4.22
C LEU A 46 0.79 4.85 -3.09
N LEU A 47 2.10 4.99 -3.30
CA LEU A 47 3.01 5.56 -2.32
C LEU A 47 2.60 6.98 -1.91
N ILE A 48 2.36 7.87 -2.88
CA ILE A 48 1.97 9.26 -2.62
C ILE A 48 0.66 9.31 -1.82
N GLU A 49 -0.34 8.54 -2.22
CA GLU A 49 -1.64 8.53 -1.56
C GLU A 49 -1.56 7.95 -0.13
N VAL A 50 -0.66 6.99 0.10
CA VAL A 50 -0.35 6.46 1.42
C VAL A 50 0.32 7.53 2.30
N GLU A 51 1.32 8.23 1.77
CA GLU A 51 2.03 9.29 2.50
C GLU A 51 1.06 10.39 2.95
N GLU A 52 0.21 10.86 2.03
CA GLU A 52 -0.87 11.83 2.31
C GLU A 52 -1.92 11.26 3.28
N ARG A 53 -2.35 10.02 3.01
CA ARG A 53 -3.01 9.04 3.89
C ARG A 53 -2.72 9.19 5.36
N TYR A 54 -1.51 8.76 5.67
CA TYR A 54 -1.09 8.34 6.99
C TYR A 54 -0.08 9.31 7.60
N GLY A 55 0.28 10.38 6.89
CA GLY A 55 1.25 11.37 7.33
C GLY A 55 2.65 10.79 7.50
N VAL A 56 3.02 9.85 6.62
CA VAL A 56 4.34 9.18 6.60
C VAL A 56 5.15 9.67 5.41
N ASP A 57 6.47 9.53 5.47
CA ASP A 57 7.39 9.80 4.37
C ASP A 57 8.09 8.48 4.06
N LEU A 58 7.86 7.94 2.88
CA LEU A 58 8.29 6.61 2.48
C LEU A 58 9.19 6.71 1.25
N PRO A 59 10.43 6.19 1.31
CA PRO A 59 11.31 6.20 0.16
C PRO A 59 10.74 5.30 -0.95
N PRO A 60 10.90 5.66 -2.23
CA PRO A 60 10.45 4.82 -3.35
C PRO A 60 11.11 3.42 -3.34
N GLU A 61 12.30 3.30 -2.75
CA GLU A 61 12.96 2.02 -2.45
C GLU A 61 12.06 1.06 -1.67
N ALA A 62 11.18 1.57 -0.81
CA ALA A 62 10.24 0.75 -0.06
C ALA A 62 9.31 -0.05 -0.97
N LEU A 63 8.87 0.50 -2.12
CA LEU A 63 8.04 -0.25 -3.07
C LEU A 63 8.83 -1.39 -3.73
N PHE A 64 10.12 -1.18 -3.99
CA PHE A 64 10.99 -2.21 -4.57
C PHE A 64 11.29 -3.34 -3.58
N GLU A 65 11.46 -3.01 -2.30
CA GLU A 65 11.68 -4.00 -1.24
C GLU A 65 10.39 -4.74 -0.84
N ASN A 66 9.23 -4.17 -1.13
CA ASN A 66 7.92 -4.69 -0.76
C ASN A 66 7.06 -4.90 -2.02
N PRO A 67 7.26 -5.99 -2.77
CA PRO A 67 6.68 -6.18 -4.11
C PRO A 67 5.17 -6.53 -4.11
N ASN A 68 4.48 -6.48 -2.96
CA ASN A 68 3.06 -6.76 -2.85
C ASN A 68 2.39 -5.90 -1.76
N LEU A 69 1.06 -5.86 -1.76
CA LEU A 69 0.27 -5.02 -0.86
C LEU A 69 0.48 -5.39 0.61
N ASN A 70 0.59 -6.69 0.92
CA ASN A 70 0.84 -7.16 2.28
C ASN A 70 2.19 -6.69 2.83
N ALA A 71 3.23 -6.67 1.99
CA ALA A 71 4.55 -6.19 2.35
C ALA A 71 4.54 -4.68 2.57
N VAL A 72 3.93 -3.91 1.65
CA VAL A 72 3.78 -2.45 1.80
C VAL A 72 3.02 -2.09 3.07
N ALA A 73 1.89 -2.74 3.33
CA ALA A 73 1.11 -2.50 4.54
C ALA A 73 1.88 -2.84 5.83
N THR A 74 2.70 -3.89 5.78
CA THR A 74 3.58 -4.25 6.90
C THR A 74 4.64 -3.18 7.12
N TYR A 75 5.29 -2.72 6.05
CA TYR A 75 6.27 -1.64 6.10
C TYR A 75 5.63 -0.36 6.67
N LEU A 76 4.47 0.04 6.15
CA LEU A 76 3.71 1.18 6.65
C LEU A 76 3.45 1.11 8.14
N HIS A 77 2.93 -0.03 8.59
CA HIS A 77 2.60 -0.23 9.99
C HIS A 77 3.84 -0.06 10.91
N THR A 78 5.05 -0.29 10.40
CA THR A 78 6.30 0.00 11.14
C THR A 78 6.71 1.47 11.11
N GLN A 79 6.35 2.20 10.06
CA GLN A 79 6.70 3.61 9.86
C GLN A 79 5.66 4.58 10.43
N LEU A 80 4.45 4.11 10.70
CA LEU A 80 3.42 4.92 11.33
C LEU A 80 3.99 5.55 12.61
N PRO A 81 3.85 6.88 12.78
CA PRO A 81 4.34 7.54 13.97
C PRO A 81 3.58 6.95 15.16
N ARG A 82 4.27 6.12 15.92
CA ARG A 82 3.77 5.60 17.18
C ARG A 82 3.64 6.80 18.08
N HIS A 83 2.43 7.34 18.16
CA HIS A 83 2.13 8.48 19.01
C HIS A 83 2.45 8.05 20.44
N VAL A 84 3.63 8.44 20.92
CA VAL A 84 3.96 8.42 22.35
C VAL A 84 3.09 9.52 22.96
N ALA A 85 1.92 9.11 23.44
CA ALA A 85 1.15 9.87 24.41
C ALA A 85 1.67 9.58 25.82
#